data_AF-A0A914UR53-F1
#
_entry.id   AF-A0A914UR53-F1
#
_cell.length_a   1.000
_cell.length_b   1.000
_cell.length_c   1.000
_cell.angle_alpha   90.00
_cell.angle_beta   90.00
_cell.angle_gamma   90.00
#
_symmetry.space_group_name_H-M   'P 1'
#
loop_
_entity.id
_entity.type
_entity.pdbx_description
1 polymer ?
#
loop_
_entity_poly.entity_id
_entity_poly.type
_entity_poly.pdbx_seq_one_letter_code
_entity_poly.pdbx_strand_id
1 'polypeptide(L)'
;MSIARAVAAVSRLSPKSSALLICDMQEKFRNHICYFPEIVEVQSRLFEVAKILNVKVIATEQSTKALGHAVSELGLDRSNVPIIEKTKFSMCVKPLEEQLGPEIKSIILCGIEAHACVFQTAFDFLAKGLAVHVVADATSSRGMPDRMYAFKQMEKAGAIMTTSECVILGLIGDADHPKFGEIKKFVLTTAPDSGLLTGAEPPSNSSSSSSSDTSPSSSANTAAVS
;
A
#
# COMPACT_ATOMS: atom_id res chain seq x y z
N MET A 1 9.30 28.15 -30.18
CA MET A 1 8.99 26.81 -29.65
C MET A 1 7.57 26.85 -29.13
N SER A 2 6.66 26.12 -29.77
CA SER A 2 5.24 26.09 -29.39
C SER A 2 5.09 25.40 -28.03
N ILE A 3 4.56 26.10 -27.03
CA ILE A 3 4.08 25.51 -25.78
C ILE A 3 2.72 24.90 -26.09
N ALA A 4 2.71 23.82 -26.87
CA ALA A 4 1.58 22.91 -26.85
C ALA A 4 1.62 22.25 -25.47
N ARG A 5 0.75 22.71 -24.56
CA ARG A 5 0.41 21.98 -23.36
C ARG A 5 -0.11 20.64 -23.86
N ALA A 6 0.74 19.61 -23.88
CA ALA A 6 0.32 18.27 -24.21
C ALA A 6 -0.88 17.99 -23.31
N VAL A 7 -2.06 17.81 -23.91
CA VAL A 7 -3.15 17.18 -23.19
C VAL A 7 -2.55 15.87 -22.74
N ALA A 8 -2.31 15.72 -21.43
CA ALA A 8 -1.77 14.49 -20.89
C ALA A 8 -2.67 13.39 -21.43
N ALA A 9 -2.11 12.49 -22.25
CA ALA A 9 -2.88 11.41 -22.82
C ALA A 9 -3.57 10.70 -21.66
N VAL A 10 -4.90 10.56 -21.72
CA VAL A 10 -5.66 9.91 -20.66
C VAL A 10 -5.09 8.51 -20.48
N SER A 11 -4.38 8.28 -19.38
CA SER A 11 -3.79 6.98 -19.09
C SER A 11 -4.90 6.04 -18.61
N ARG A 12 -5.32 5.14 -19.48
CA ARG A 12 -6.23 4.05 -19.13
C ARG A 12 -5.42 2.84 -18.69
N LEU A 13 -5.84 2.22 -17.59
CA LEU A 13 -5.28 0.96 -17.13
C LEU A 13 -5.72 -0.16 -18.08
N SER A 14 -4.80 -1.10 -18.33
CA SER A 14 -5.09 -2.34 -19.03
C SER A 14 -4.23 -3.46 -18.45
N PRO A 15 -4.72 -4.71 -18.37
CA PRO A 15 -3.93 -5.79 -17.78
C PRO A 15 -2.59 -6.03 -18.47
N LYS A 16 -2.53 -5.87 -19.80
CA LYS A 16 -1.34 -6.14 -20.61
C LYS A 16 -0.26 -5.07 -20.53
N SER A 17 -0.63 -3.83 -20.20
CA SER A 17 0.28 -2.68 -20.21
C SER A 17 0.45 -2.02 -18.84
N SER A 18 -0.04 -2.67 -17.79
CA SER A 18 0.06 -2.17 -16.41
C SER A 18 0.82 -3.13 -15.52
N ALA A 19 1.57 -2.59 -14.57
CA ALA A 19 2.21 -3.37 -13.51
C ALA A 19 1.78 -2.84 -12.14
N LEU A 20 1.39 -3.75 -11.25
CA LEU A 20 1.18 -3.49 -9.83
C LEU A 20 2.52 -3.57 -9.09
N LEU A 21 2.92 -2.47 -8.46
CA LEU A 21 4.10 -2.36 -7.65
C LEU A 21 3.70 -2.22 -6.18
N ILE A 22 4.12 -3.19 -5.35
CA ILE A 22 3.88 -3.21 -3.90
C ILE A 22 5.17 -2.77 -3.19
N CYS A 23 5.14 -1.56 -2.63
CA CYS A 23 6.31 -0.91 -2.05
C CYS A 23 6.43 -1.21 -0.56
N ASP A 24 7.43 -2.01 -0.18
CA ASP A 24 8.01 -2.10 1.16
C ASP A 24 7.00 -2.38 2.30
N MET A 25 5.95 -3.15 2.03
CA MET A 25 4.91 -3.51 3.01
C MET A 25 5.42 -4.55 4.02
N GLN A 26 6.33 -4.14 4.91
CA GLN A 26 7.11 -5.03 5.78
C GLN A 26 6.64 -5.05 7.24
N GLU A 27 6.91 -6.17 7.91
CA GLU A 27 6.44 -6.48 9.27
C GLU A 27 6.82 -5.42 10.32
N LYS A 28 8.04 -4.85 10.26
CA LYS A 28 8.45 -3.88 11.31
C LYS A 28 7.75 -2.53 11.20
N PHE A 29 7.00 -2.26 10.14
CA PHE A 29 6.19 -1.05 10.03
C PHE A 29 4.80 -1.18 10.67
N ARG A 30 4.39 -2.38 11.08
CA ARG A 30 3.03 -2.70 11.54
C ARG A 30 2.47 -1.75 12.60
N ASN A 31 3.32 -1.33 13.54
CA ASN A 31 2.93 -0.45 14.65
C ASN A 31 3.29 1.03 14.43
N HIS A 32 3.74 1.38 13.23
CA HIS A 32 4.26 2.71 12.93
C HIS A 32 3.52 3.43 11.83
N ILE A 33 2.71 2.74 11.03
CA ILE A 33 1.98 3.32 9.89
C ILE A 33 0.51 3.51 10.25
N CYS A 34 -0.04 4.67 9.88
CA CYS A 34 -1.46 4.95 10.02
C CYS A 34 -2.28 3.98 9.17
N TYR A 35 -3.30 3.35 9.76
CA TYR A 35 -4.22 2.43 9.08
C TYR A 35 -3.54 1.19 8.47
N PHE A 36 -2.44 0.70 9.06
CA PHE A 36 -1.68 -0.43 8.50
C PHE A 36 -2.55 -1.66 8.15
N PRO A 37 -3.46 -2.16 9.01
CA PRO A 37 -4.31 -3.30 8.66
C PRO A 37 -5.20 -3.03 7.44
N GLU A 38 -5.81 -1.84 7.37
CA GLU A 38 -6.68 -1.44 6.26
C GLU A 38 -5.88 -1.32 4.95
N ILE A 39 -4.67 -0.75 5.00
CA ILE A 39 -3.79 -0.66 3.85
C ILE A 39 -3.39 -2.05 3.34
N VAL A 40 -3.03 -2.98 4.23
CA VAL A 40 -2.69 -4.36 3.87
C VAL A 40 -3.88 -5.08 3.24
N GLU A 41 -5.08 -4.90 3.79
CA GLU A 41 -6.30 -5.47 3.24
C GLU A 41 -6.53 -5.00 1.79
N VAL A 42 -6.45 -3.69 1.55
CA VAL A 42 -6.65 -3.12 0.21
C VAL A 42 -5.56 -3.61 -0.77
N GLN A 43 -4.30 -3.68 -0.33
CA GLN A 43 -3.23 -4.25 -1.15
C GLN A 43 -3.46 -5.72 -1.49
N SER A 44 -4.00 -6.52 -0.55
CA SER A 44 -4.38 -7.91 -0.78
C SER A 44 -5.47 -8.03 -1.85
N ARG A 45 -6.50 -7.15 -1.80
CA ARG A 45 -7.55 -7.07 -2.84
C ARG A 45 -6.96 -6.77 -4.22
N LEU A 46 -6.08 -5.76 -4.32
CA LEU A 46 -5.41 -5.40 -5.58
C LEU A 46 -4.55 -6.56 -6.11
N PHE A 47 -3.84 -7.24 -5.23
CA PHE A 47 -2.96 -8.34 -5.58
C PHE A 47 -3.73 -9.54 -6.15
N GLU A 48 -4.83 -9.93 -5.50
CA GLU A 48 -5.66 -11.04 -5.99
C GLU A 48 -6.35 -10.71 -7.32
N VAL A 49 -6.83 -9.48 -7.51
CA VAL A 49 -7.37 -9.03 -8.80
C VAL A 49 -6.28 -9.02 -9.88
N ALA A 50 -5.07 -8.55 -9.55
CA ALA A 50 -3.94 -8.55 -10.46
C ALA A 50 -3.62 -9.97 -10.96
N LYS A 51 -3.66 -10.97 -10.07
CA LYS A 51 -3.50 -12.39 -10.43
C LYS A 51 -4.61 -12.88 -11.35
N ILE A 52 -5.87 -12.60 -11.05
CA ILE A 52 -7.03 -13.02 -11.89
C ILE A 52 -6.93 -12.45 -13.30
N LEU A 53 -6.49 -11.20 -13.43
CA LEU A 53 -6.38 -10.48 -14.70
C LEU A 53 -5.03 -10.67 -15.40
N ASN A 54 -4.09 -11.41 -14.80
CA ASN A 54 -2.71 -11.55 -15.28
C ASN A 54 -1.98 -10.20 -15.45
N VAL A 55 -2.24 -9.26 -14.53
CA VAL A 55 -1.47 -8.02 -14.40
C VAL A 55 -0.11 -8.36 -13.81
N LYS A 56 0.95 -7.76 -14.34
CA LYS A 56 2.30 -7.96 -13.81
C LYS A 56 2.39 -7.43 -12.37
N VAL A 57 2.91 -8.23 -11.44
CA VAL A 57 3.11 -7.82 -10.04
C VAL A 57 4.59 -7.91 -9.69
N ILE A 58 5.13 -6.89 -9.04
CA ILE A 58 6.48 -6.89 -8.48
C ILE A 58 6.43 -6.22 -7.11
N ALA A 59 7.10 -6.79 -6.12
CA ALA A 59 7.22 -6.21 -4.79
C ALA A 59 8.66 -5.82 -4.49
N THR A 60 8.85 -4.88 -3.56
CA THR A 60 10.16 -4.58 -2.99
C THR A 60 10.16 -4.72 -1.47
N GLU A 61 11.33 -4.99 -0.92
CA GLU A 61 11.61 -4.91 0.51
C GLU A 61 12.77 -3.94 0.73
N GLN A 62 12.59 -2.99 1.65
CA GLN A 62 13.65 -2.08 2.05
C GLN A 62 14.48 -2.75 3.16
N SER A 63 15.77 -2.98 2.92
CA SER A 63 16.76 -3.41 3.93
C SER A 63 16.22 -4.48 4.91
N THR A 64 15.98 -5.70 4.43
CA THR A 64 15.25 -6.76 5.16
C THR A 64 15.83 -7.07 6.54
N LYS A 65 17.17 -7.03 6.66
CA LYS A 65 17.87 -7.16 7.94
C LYS A 65 17.38 -6.17 9.00
N ALA A 66 17.09 -4.93 8.58
CA ALA A 66 16.64 -3.86 9.45
C ALA A 66 15.12 -3.85 9.63
N LEU A 67 14.34 -4.10 8.58
CA LEU A 67 12.89 -3.86 8.55
C LEU A 67 12.02 -5.12 8.47
N GLY A 68 12.64 -6.31 8.45
CA GLY A 68 11.94 -7.59 8.30
C GLY A 68 11.51 -7.83 6.86
N HIS A 69 10.74 -8.91 6.65
CA HIS A 69 10.16 -9.26 5.37
C HIS A 69 8.77 -8.65 5.20
N ALA A 70 8.24 -8.76 3.98
CA ALA A 70 6.87 -8.41 3.64
C ALA A 70 5.88 -9.13 4.54
N VAL A 71 4.74 -8.47 4.80
CA VAL A 71 3.68 -9.03 5.64
C VAL A 71 3.12 -10.33 5.06
N SER A 72 2.91 -11.31 5.93
CA SER A 72 2.42 -12.64 5.52
C SER A 72 1.04 -12.61 4.88
N GLU A 73 0.22 -11.62 5.23
CA GLU A 73 -1.15 -11.40 4.75
C GLU A 73 -1.24 -11.17 3.24
N LEU A 74 -0.16 -10.69 2.62
CA LEU A 74 -0.11 -10.51 1.16
C LEU A 74 0.23 -11.82 0.42
N GLY A 75 0.79 -12.83 1.09
CA GLY A 75 1.12 -14.13 0.49
C GLY A 75 2.04 -14.05 -0.74
N LEU A 76 2.93 -13.05 -0.77
CA LEU A 76 3.82 -12.77 -1.91
C LEU A 76 4.81 -13.91 -2.16
N ASP A 77 5.36 -14.46 -1.07
CA ASP A 77 6.28 -15.60 -1.05
C ASP A 77 5.68 -16.87 -1.68
N ARG A 78 4.39 -17.11 -1.45
CA ARG A 78 3.66 -18.29 -1.95
C ARG A 78 3.18 -18.14 -3.39
N SER A 79 3.25 -16.94 -3.95
CA SER A 79 2.65 -16.60 -5.25
C SER A 79 3.67 -16.46 -6.38
N ASN A 80 4.94 -16.79 -6.15
CA ASN A 80 6.05 -16.68 -7.12
C ASN A 80 6.16 -15.27 -7.74
N VAL A 81 5.83 -14.25 -6.96
CA VAL A 81 5.99 -12.84 -7.34
C VAL A 81 7.44 -12.44 -7.08
N PRO A 82 8.11 -11.71 -8.00
CA PRO A 82 9.44 -11.18 -7.71
C PRO A 82 9.39 -10.21 -6.51
N ILE A 83 10.18 -10.51 -5.48
CA ILE A 83 10.42 -9.63 -4.32
C ILE A 83 11.87 -9.16 -4.40
N ILE A 84 12.06 -7.85 -4.57
CA ILE A 84 13.37 -7.26 -4.79
C ILE A 84 13.80 -6.50 -3.54
N GLU A 85 14.84 -7.00 -2.87
CA GLU A 85 15.46 -6.26 -1.77
C GLU A 85 16.23 -5.05 -2.31
N LYS A 86 16.09 -3.91 -1.63
CA LYS A 86 16.78 -2.65 -1.97
C LYS A 86 17.15 -1.84 -0.73
N THR A 87 18.12 -0.94 -0.93
CA THR A 87 18.45 0.14 0.02
C THR A 87 18.06 1.51 -0.51
N LYS A 88 17.91 1.67 -1.84
CA LYS A 88 17.38 2.89 -2.47
C LYS A 88 15.91 3.05 -2.09
N PHE A 89 15.48 4.26 -1.71
CA PHE A 89 14.07 4.50 -1.39
C PHE A 89 13.15 4.23 -2.59
N SER A 90 13.49 4.76 -3.77
CA SER A 90 12.77 4.45 -5.00
C SER A 90 12.88 2.97 -5.38
N MET A 91 11.76 2.36 -5.76
CA MET A 91 11.67 1.03 -6.37
C MET A 91 12.32 0.98 -7.76
N CYS A 92 12.62 2.13 -8.37
CA CYS A 92 13.30 2.21 -9.66
C CYS A 92 14.79 1.86 -9.50
N VAL A 93 15.03 0.55 -9.37
CA VAL A 93 16.33 -0.11 -9.35
C VAL A 93 16.41 -1.07 -10.52
N LYS A 94 17.63 -1.31 -11.02
CA LYS A 94 17.87 -2.12 -12.21
C LYS A 94 17.16 -3.49 -12.19
N PRO A 95 17.20 -4.29 -11.11
CA PRO A 95 16.48 -5.58 -11.08
C PRO A 95 14.98 -5.46 -11.28
N LEU A 96 14.35 -4.36 -10.82
CA LEU A 96 12.92 -4.15 -10.99
C LEU A 96 12.59 -3.67 -12.40
N GLU A 97 13.40 -2.77 -12.94
CA GLU A 97 13.24 -2.27 -14.31
C GLU A 97 13.36 -3.40 -15.35
N GLU A 98 14.26 -4.36 -15.12
CA GLU A 98 14.43 -5.54 -15.95
C GLU A 98 13.20 -6.47 -15.95
N GLN A 99 12.40 -6.45 -14.88
CA GLN A 99 11.16 -7.24 -14.78
C GLN A 99 9.96 -6.58 -15.49
N LEU A 100 9.93 -5.24 -15.57
CA LEU A 100 8.79 -4.51 -16.13
C LEU A 100 8.56 -4.81 -17.60
N GLY A 101 9.60 -4.84 -18.44
CA GLY A 101 9.44 -5.04 -19.88
C GLY A 101 8.90 -3.81 -20.63
N PRO A 102 9.10 -3.73 -21.96
CA PRO A 102 8.78 -2.55 -22.77
C PRO A 102 7.27 -2.32 -22.98
N GLU A 103 6.44 -3.34 -22.76
CA GLU A 103 4.97 -3.29 -22.88
C GLU A 103 4.31 -2.45 -21.79
N ILE A 104 4.98 -2.28 -20.65
CA ILE A 104 4.42 -1.56 -19.50
C ILE A 104 4.47 -0.06 -19.78
N LYS A 105 3.28 0.56 -19.68
CA LYS A 105 3.05 2.00 -19.84
C LYS A 105 2.49 2.64 -18.58
N SER A 106 1.88 1.84 -17.71
CA SER A 106 1.23 2.28 -16.49
C SER A 106 1.75 1.52 -15.28
N ILE A 107 2.03 2.25 -14.21
CA ILE A 107 2.41 1.71 -12.91
C ILE A 107 1.24 1.95 -11.96
N ILE A 108 0.72 0.89 -11.38
CA ILE A 108 -0.22 0.93 -10.25
C ILE A 108 0.64 0.82 -9.00
N LEU A 109 0.75 1.90 -8.23
CA LEU A 109 1.69 2.00 -7.11
C LEU A 109 0.92 2.02 -5.79
N CYS A 110 1.25 1.08 -4.91
CA CYS A 110 0.78 1.04 -3.53
C CYS A 110 1.95 0.70 -2.59
N GLY A 111 1.77 0.89 -1.28
CA GLY A 111 2.80 0.57 -0.30
C GLY A 111 3.07 1.67 0.72
N ILE A 112 4.26 1.60 1.31
CA ILE A 112 4.73 2.52 2.33
C ILE A 112 6.21 2.85 2.10
N GLU A 113 6.73 3.99 2.56
CA GLU A 113 5.98 5.14 3.06
C GLU A 113 5.62 6.09 1.91
N ALA A 114 4.39 6.64 1.95
CA ALA A 114 3.84 7.52 0.93
C ALA A 114 4.77 8.68 0.57
N HIS A 115 5.42 9.27 1.57
CA HIS A 115 6.31 10.44 1.43
C HIS A 115 7.79 10.10 1.17
N ALA A 116 8.16 8.82 1.22
CA ALA A 116 9.53 8.36 1.03
C ALA A 116 9.64 7.42 -0.17
N CYS A 117 9.56 6.11 0.05
CA CYS A 117 9.75 5.11 -1.01
C CYS A 117 8.72 5.25 -2.13
N VAL A 118 7.44 5.41 -1.81
CA VAL A 118 6.38 5.60 -2.81
C VAL A 118 6.57 6.91 -3.57
N PHE A 119 6.85 8.00 -2.85
CA PHE A 119 7.10 9.32 -3.44
C PHE A 119 8.24 9.30 -4.46
N GLN A 120 9.41 8.81 -4.07
CA GLN A 120 10.59 8.75 -4.92
C GLN A 120 10.36 7.80 -6.12
N THR A 121 9.63 6.70 -5.91
CA THR A 121 9.25 5.77 -6.97
C THR A 121 8.35 6.43 -8.01
N ALA A 122 7.33 7.18 -7.57
CA ALA A 122 6.42 7.88 -8.47
C ALA A 122 7.18 8.90 -9.33
N PHE A 123 8.06 9.69 -8.72
CA PHE A 123 8.87 10.70 -9.43
C PHE A 123 9.80 10.06 -10.47
N ASP A 124 10.50 8.97 -10.11
CA ASP A 124 11.42 8.28 -11.03
C ASP A 124 10.67 7.69 -12.24
N PHE A 125 9.50 7.08 -12.04
CA PHE A 125 8.71 6.51 -13.15
C PHE A 125 8.02 7.57 -14.01
N LEU A 126 7.54 8.66 -13.41
CA LEU A 126 7.03 9.82 -14.15
C LEU A 126 8.12 10.43 -15.03
N ALA A 127 9.35 10.59 -14.51
CA ALA A 127 10.49 11.08 -15.27
C ALA A 127 10.88 10.16 -16.44
N LYS A 128 10.56 8.87 -16.36
CA LYS A 128 10.71 7.88 -17.43
C LYS A 128 9.55 7.86 -18.42
N GLY A 129 8.54 8.72 -18.24
CA GLY A 129 7.39 8.84 -19.12
C GLY A 129 6.33 7.75 -18.94
N LEU A 130 6.37 6.99 -17.83
CA LEU A 130 5.27 6.08 -17.48
C LEU A 130 4.17 6.83 -16.77
N ALA A 131 2.93 6.41 -16.98
CA ALA A 131 1.81 6.88 -16.17
C ALA A 131 1.85 6.21 -14.80
N VAL A 132 1.78 6.99 -13.72
CA VAL A 132 1.78 6.46 -12.35
C VAL A 132 0.42 6.68 -11.72
N HIS A 133 -0.22 5.59 -11.31
CA HIS A 133 -1.51 5.53 -10.62
C HIS A 133 -1.24 5.17 -9.16
N VAL A 134 -1.21 6.16 -8.27
CA VAL A 134 -0.98 5.94 -6.84
C VAL A 134 -2.30 5.62 -6.17
N VAL A 135 -2.39 4.43 -5.58
CA VAL A 135 -3.62 3.93 -4.96
C VAL A 135 -3.69 4.42 -3.52
N ALA A 136 -4.43 5.51 -3.30
CA ALA A 136 -4.41 6.28 -2.05
C ALA A 136 -4.89 5.49 -0.83
N ASP A 137 -5.90 4.65 -1.01
CA ASP A 137 -6.47 3.73 -0.01
C ASP A 137 -5.62 2.47 0.21
N ALA A 138 -4.53 2.30 -0.56
CA ALA A 138 -3.53 1.23 -0.40
C ALA A 138 -2.13 1.79 -0.09
N THR A 139 -2.02 3.07 0.26
CA THR A 139 -0.76 3.76 0.48
C THR A 139 -0.81 4.59 1.75
N SER A 140 0.20 4.51 2.61
CA SER A 140 0.20 5.27 3.88
C SER A 140 1.59 5.68 4.35
N SER A 141 1.66 6.43 5.44
CA SER A 141 2.88 6.88 6.14
C SER A 141 2.67 6.76 7.65
N ARG A 142 3.70 7.12 8.42
CA ARG A 142 3.62 7.14 9.88
C ARG A 142 2.72 8.20 10.47
N GLY A 143 2.42 9.25 9.72
CA GLY A 143 1.51 10.32 10.12
C GLY A 143 0.70 10.83 8.93
N MET A 144 -0.50 11.32 9.21
CA MET A 144 -1.39 11.83 8.17
C MET A 144 -0.84 13.08 7.44
N PRO A 145 -0.14 14.04 8.09
CA PRO A 145 0.44 15.17 7.36
C PRO A 145 1.41 14.74 6.26
N ASP A 146 2.36 13.84 6.56
CA ASP A 146 3.33 13.35 5.57
C ASP A 146 2.63 12.61 4.43
N ARG A 147 1.66 11.75 4.75
CA ARG A 147 0.84 11.03 3.76
C ARG A 147 0.12 11.99 2.82
N MET A 148 -0.61 12.96 3.36
CA MET A 148 -1.46 13.85 2.57
C MET A 148 -0.65 14.85 1.74
N TYR A 149 0.47 15.36 2.26
CA TYR A 149 1.36 16.22 1.48
C TYR A 149 2.13 15.46 0.41
N ALA A 150 2.47 14.18 0.63
CA ALA A 150 3.04 13.34 -0.41
C ALA A 150 2.06 13.13 -1.57
N PHE A 151 0.79 12.81 -1.28
CA PHE A 151 -0.24 12.69 -2.31
C PHE A 151 -0.40 13.97 -3.13
N LYS A 152 -0.51 15.13 -2.46
CA LYS A 152 -0.60 16.44 -3.14
C LYS A 152 0.60 16.72 -4.05
N GLN A 153 1.80 16.35 -3.63
CA GLN A 153 3.00 16.57 -4.42
C GLN A 153 3.10 15.60 -5.61
N MET A 154 2.76 14.31 -5.42
CA MET A 154 2.70 13.33 -6.51
C MET A 154 1.65 13.72 -7.55
N GLU A 155 0.46 14.15 -7.12
CA GLU A 155 -0.59 14.68 -8.00
C GLU A 155 -0.08 15.87 -8.83
N LYS A 156 0.55 16.85 -8.17
CA LYS A 156 1.14 18.02 -8.85
C LYS A 156 2.26 17.65 -9.83
N ALA A 157 3.00 16.58 -9.56
CA ALA A 157 4.03 16.06 -10.45
C ALA A 157 3.46 15.31 -11.66
N GLY A 158 2.15 15.03 -11.68
CA GLY A 158 1.46 14.34 -12.77
C GLY A 158 1.10 12.88 -12.49
N ALA A 159 1.29 12.39 -11.26
CA ALA A 159 0.71 11.12 -10.85
C ALA A 159 -0.82 11.21 -10.76
N ILE A 160 -1.50 10.13 -11.07
CA ILE A 160 -2.94 9.98 -10.93
C ILE A 160 -3.19 9.43 -9.54
N MET A 161 -3.76 10.25 -8.66
CA MET A 161 -4.28 9.76 -7.39
C MET A 161 -5.59 9.01 -7.64
N THR A 162 -5.65 7.74 -7.27
CA THR A 162 -6.80 6.85 -7.52
C THR A 162 -7.13 6.02 -6.28
N THR A 163 -8.18 5.21 -6.36
CA THR A 163 -8.56 4.24 -5.32
C THR A 163 -8.51 2.81 -5.86
N SER A 164 -8.50 1.84 -4.95
CA SER A 164 -8.48 0.43 -5.29
C SER A 164 -9.64 0.01 -6.18
N GLU A 165 -10.86 0.47 -5.88
CA GLU A 165 -12.05 0.17 -6.68
C GLU A 165 -11.96 0.77 -8.09
N CYS A 166 -11.47 2.01 -8.22
CA CYS A 166 -11.23 2.63 -9.52
C CYS A 166 -10.19 1.86 -10.35
N VAL A 167 -9.13 1.34 -9.71
CA VAL A 167 -8.13 0.49 -10.37
C VAL A 167 -8.75 -0.83 -10.83
N ILE A 168 -9.49 -1.52 -9.96
CA ILE A 168 -10.09 -2.82 -10.25
C ILE A 168 -11.08 -2.71 -11.41
N LEU A 169 -12.01 -1.76 -11.34
CA LEU A 169 -13.01 -1.53 -12.39
C LEU A 169 -12.36 -0.97 -13.67
N GLY A 170 -11.33 -0.14 -13.55
CA GLY A 170 -10.58 0.38 -14.68
C GLY A 170 -9.80 -0.69 -15.45
N LEU A 171 -9.23 -1.67 -14.75
CA LEU A 171 -8.52 -2.79 -15.35
C LEU A 171 -9.44 -3.76 -16.09
N ILE A 172 -10.63 -4.03 -15.53
CA ILE A 172 -11.56 -4.97 -16.15
C ILE A 172 -12.36 -4.32 -17.29
N GLY A 173 -12.70 -3.04 -17.15
CA GLY A 173 -13.29 -2.19 -18.19
C GLY A 173 -14.75 -2.48 -18.55
N ASP A 174 -15.23 -3.71 -18.38
CA ASP A 174 -16.56 -4.16 -18.78
C ASP A 174 -17.16 -5.15 -17.78
N ALA A 175 -18.46 -5.01 -17.49
CA ALA A 175 -19.23 -5.95 -16.66
C ALA A 175 -19.48 -7.28 -17.37
N ASP A 176 -19.46 -7.30 -18.71
CA ASP A 176 -19.57 -8.51 -19.53
C ASP A 176 -18.22 -9.24 -19.68
N HIS A 177 -17.14 -8.71 -19.07
CA HIS A 177 -15.84 -9.37 -19.10
C HIS A 177 -15.91 -10.77 -18.47
N PRO A 178 -15.34 -11.83 -19.08
CA PRO A 178 -15.47 -13.21 -18.58
C PRO A 178 -15.01 -13.43 -17.14
N LYS A 179 -14.09 -12.59 -16.64
CA LYS A 179 -13.57 -12.62 -15.26
C LYS A 179 -14.34 -11.75 -14.26
N PHE A 180 -15.37 -11.01 -14.68
CA PHE A 180 -16.07 -10.11 -13.78
C PHE A 180 -16.75 -10.83 -12.62
N GLY A 181 -17.30 -12.02 -12.84
CA GLY A 181 -17.87 -12.85 -11.78
C GLY A 181 -16.88 -13.19 -10.66
N GLU A 182 -15.61 -13.45 -11.01
CA GLU A 182 -14.54 -13.73 -10.04
C GLU A 182 -14.10 -12.45 -9.29
N ILE A 183 -14.17 -11.29 -9.95
CA ILE A 183 -13.68 -10.01 -9.44
C ILE A 183 -14.74 -9.27 -8.61
N LYS A 184 -16.02 -9.45 -8.92
CA LYS A 184 -17.14 -8.74 -8.30
C LYS A 184 -17.08 -8.75 -6.77
N LYS A 185 -16.64 -9.84 -6.15
CA LYS A 185 -16.49 -9.96 -4.70
C LYS A 185 -15.55 -8.92 -4.06
N PHE A 186 -14.54 -8.42 -4.80
CA PHE A 186 -13.57 -7.44 -4.30
C PHE A 186 -14.10 -6.00 -4.32
N VAL A 187 -15.22 -5.76 -5.01
CA VAL A 187 -15.87 -4.43 -5.15
C VAL A 187 -17.31 -4.42 -4.62
N LEU A 188 -17.78 -5.54 -4.06
CA LEU A 188 -19.08 -5.59 -3.36
C LEU A 188 -18.99 -5.01 -1.95
N THR A 189 -17.86 -5.20 -1.29
CA THR A 189 -17.54 -4.55 -0.02
C THR A 189 -16.68 -3.34 -0.29
N THR A 190 -17.06 -2.20 0.27
CA THR A 190 -16.25 -0.99 0.19
C THR A 190 -14.85 -1.26 0.77
N ALA A 191 -13.84 -0.57 0.22
CA ALA A 191 -12.54 -0.55 0.86
C ALA A 191 -12.69 -0.01 2.30
N PRO A 192 -11.92 -0.55 3.27
CA PRO A 192 -11.93 -0.01 4.64
C PRO A 192 -11.52 1.47 4.64
N ASP A 193 -12.14 2.27 5.52
CA ASP A 193 -11.79 3.68 5.67
C ASP A 193 -10.38 3.81 6.24
N SER A 194 -9.54 4.62 5.57
CA SER A 194 -8.18 4.92 5.98
C SER A 194 -7.98 6.42 6.26
N GLY A 195 -9.04 7.15 6.61
CA GLY A 195 -8.97 8.56 7.02
C GLY A 195 -8.65 9.54 5.90
N LEU A 196 -8.78 9.13 4.63
CA LEU A 196 -8.38 9.95 3.47
C LEU A 196 -9.16 11.26 3.35
N LEU A 197 -10.45 11.26 3.71
CA LEU A 197 -11.31 12.44 3.60
C LEU A 197 -11.26 13.32 4.85
N THR A 198 -11.09 12.73 6.02
CA THR A 198 -11.09 13.45 7.31
C THR A 198 -9.70 13.95 7.68
N GLY A 199 -8.65 13.31 7.17
CA GLY A 199 -7.28 13.50 7.64
C GLY A 199 -7.08 13.02 9.09
N ALA A 200 -8.04 12.27 9.64
CA ALA A 200 -7.97 11.77 11.00
C ALA A 200 -6.85 10.72 11.13
N GLU A 201 -6.24 10.69 12.30
CA GLU A 201 -5.37 9.58 12.69
C GLU A 201 -6.22 8.32 12.97
N PRO A 202 -5.67 7.10 12.83
CA PRO A 202 -6.40 5.89 13.16
C PRO A 202 -6.83 5.92 14.63
N PRO A 203 -7.97 5.29 14.97
CA PRO A 203 -8.42 5.23 16.35
C PRO A 203 -7.35 4.59 17.24
N SER A 204 -7.00 5.24 18.34
CA SER A 204 -6.01 4.70 19.29
C SER A 204 -6.55 3.40 19.89
N ASN A 205 -5.82 2.29 19.72
CA ASN A 205 -6.07 1.07 20.48
C ASN A 205 -5.78 1.33 21.96
N SER A 206 -6.76 1.85 22.68
CA SER A 206 -6.71 1.98 24.14
C SER A 206 -7.05 0.64 24.80
N SER A 207 -6.17 -0.34 24.65
CA SER A 207 -6.12 -1.45 25.60
C SER A 207 -5.36 -0.97 26.84
N SER A 208 -6.01 -0.19 27.69
CA SER A 208 -5.59 -0.01 29.07
C SER A 208 -5.86 -1.30 29.82
N SER A 209 -4.89 -2.21 29.87
CA SER A 209 -4.89 -3.26 30.89
C SER A 209 -4.63 -2.59 32.24
N SER A 210 -5.70 -2.37 33.00
CA SER A 210 -5.65 -1.98 34.40
C SER A 210 -4.73 -2.91 35.18
N SER A 211 -3.68 -2.35 35.76
CA SER A 211 -2.86 -2.97 36.79
C SER A 211 -3.73 -3.35 37.99
N SER A 212 -3.94 -4.65 38.22
CA SER A 212 -4.42 -5.16 39.50
C SER A 212 -3.24 -5.19 40.47
N ASP A 213 -3.05 -4.06 41.13
CA ASP A 213 -2.21 -3.94 42.32
C ASP A 213 -2.89 -4.73 43.45
N THR A 214 -2.32 -5.88 43.83
CA THR A 214 -2.75 -6.63 45.02
C THR A 214 -1.63 -6.59 46.04
N SER A 215 -1.62 -5.53 46.84
CA SER A 215 -0.95 -5.50 48.14
C SER A 215 -1.84 -6.21 49.17
N PRO A 216 -1.36 -7.21 49.93
CA PRO A 216 -2.08 -7.71 51.09
C PRO A 216 -1.72 -6.88 52.32
N SER A 217 -2.72 -6.21 52.89
CA SER A 217 -2.64 -5.53 54.18
C SER A 217 -3.41 -6.29 55.27
N SER A 218 -2.79 -6.39 56.45
CA SER A 218 -3.35 -6.70 57.78
C SER A 218 -3.78 -8.18 58.01
N SER A 219 -3.64 -8.78 59.19
CA SER A 219 -3.60 -8.23 60.55
C SER A 219 -3.04 -9.27 61.53
N ALA A 220 -2.43 -8.76 62.59
CA ALA A 220 -1.95 -9.49 63.76
C ALA A 220 -3.03 -10.36 64.42
N ASN A 221 -2.62 -11.52 64.93
CA ASN A 221 -3.41 -12.32 65.86
C ASN A 221 -2.62 -12.46 67.18
N THR A 222 -3.02 -11.69 68.17
CA THR A 222 -2.67 -11.87 69.58
C THR A 222 -3.73 -12.76 70.23
N ALA A 223 -3.32 -13.92 70.74
CA ALA A 223 -4.06 -14.63 71.78
C ALA A 223 -3.06 -15.29 72.72
N ALA A 224 -3.10 -14.86 73.98
CA ALA A 224 -2.36 -15.40 75.11
C ALA A 224 -3.15 -16.51 75.81
N VAL A 225 -2.48 -17.12 76.78
CA VAL A 225 -2.99 -17.94 77.90
C VAL A 225 -3.07 -19.45 77.65
N SER A 226 -2.02 -20.19 78.00
CA SER A 226 -1.83 -20.88 79.31
C SER A 226 -0.52 -21.64 79.31
#